data_AF-A0A7D5TM54-F1
#
_entry.id   AF-A0A7D5TM54-F1
#
_cell.length_a   1.000
_cell.length_b   1.000
_cell.length_c   1.000
_cell.angle_alpha   90.00
_cell.angle_beta   90.00
_cell.angle_gamma   90.00
#
_symmetry.space_group_name_H-M   'P 1'
#
loop_
_entity.id
_entity.type
_entity.pdbx_description
1 polymer ?
#
loop_
_entity_poly.entity_id
_entity_poly.type
_entity_poly.pdbx_seq_one_letter_code
_entity_poly.pdbx_strand_id
1 'polypeptide(L)'
;MTGVSSAPTVDHGEPGPDDDTAAEDPDRAADGTAAEAPDPETALTSIRERGAAVRDREVETALAKLDARGSLSAADREAVEVLADRVVARLLSAPERSLRTAADGGDGEHDPETVETALALFGE
;
A
#
# COMPACT_ATOMS: atom_id res chain seq x y z
N MET A 1 -70.54 -37.17 -29.19
CA MET A 1 -69.91 -38.13 -30.12
C MET A 1 -69.62 -37.36 -31.41
N THR A 2 -68.46 -36.71 -31.47
CA THR A 2 -67.94 -36.01 -32.66
C THR A 2 -66.44 -35.92 -32.48
N GLY A 3 -65.73 -36.75 -33.23
CA GLY A 3 -64.29 -36.63 -33.41
C GLY A 3 -63.98 -35.65 -34.54
N VAL A 4 -62.76 -35.11 -34.51
CA VAL A 4 -61.91 -35.00 -35.69
C VAL A 4 -60.47 -34.83 -35.18
N SER A 5 -59.58 -35.62 -35.76
CA SER A 5 -58.13 -35.66 -35.49
C SER A 5 -57.41 -35.33 -36.79
N SER A 6 -56.17 -34.85 -36.67
CA SER A 6 -55.17 -34.49 -37.71
C SER A 6 -55.30 -33.07 -38.28
N ALA A 7 -54.24 -32.29 -38.45
CA ALA A 7 -52.81 -32.60 -38.65
C ALA A 7 -51.89 -31.48 -38.09
N PRO A 8 -50.57 -31.69 -38.07
CA PRO A 8 -49.68 -30.60 -38.44
C PRO A 8 -48.74 -30.97 -39.60
N THR A 9 -48.66 -29.99 -40.50
CA THR A 9 -47.79 -29.79 -41.65
C THR A 9 -46.31 -29.92 -41.29
N VAL A 10 -45.56 -30.66 -42.10
CA VAL A 10 -44.10 -30.54 -42.19
C VAL A 10 -43.78 -29.36 -43.10
N ASP A 11 -42.99 -28.41 -42.59
CA ASP A 11 -42.28 -27.42 -43.39
C ASP A 11 -40.78 -27.49 -43.04
N HIS A 12 -39.96 -27.57 -44.08
CA HIS A 12 -38.51 -27.70 -44.01
C HIS A 12 -37.90 -26.39 -44.50
N GLY A 13 -37.19 -25.72 -43.59
CA GLY A 13 -35.93 -25.06 -43.89
C GLY A 13 -35.99 -23.61 -44.35
N GLU A 14 -35.42 -22.73 -43.52
CA GLU A 14 -34.57 -21.62 -43.99
C GLU A 14 -33.30 -21.56 -43.11
N PRO A 15 -32.08 -21.66 -43.69
CA PRO A 15 -30.84 -21.33 -43.01
C PRO A 15 -30.59 -19.82 -43.14
N GLY A 16 -30.66 -19.10 -42.01
CA GLY A 16 -30.20 -17.71 -41.93
C GLY A 16 -28.67 -17.65 -41.88
N PRO A 17 -28.01 -16.84 -42.72
CA PRO A 17 -26.56 -16.66 -42.67
C PRO A 17 -26.16 -15.50 -41.75
N ASP A 18 -24.99 -15.67 -41.13
CA ASP A 18 -24.04 -14.65 -40.66
C ASP A 18 -24.53 -13.63 -39.61
N ASP A 19 -24.41 -14.00 -38.32
CA ASP A 19 -24.10 -13.01 -37.29
C ASP A 19 -22.61 -13.12 -36.95
N ASP A 20 -21.87 -12.20 -37.56
CA ASP A 20 -20.50 -11.82 -37.29
C ASP A 20 -20.39 -11.23 -35.88
N THR A 21 -20.46 -12.09 -34.86
CA THR A 21 -20.01 -11.71 -33.51
C THR A 21 -18.55 -12.14 -33.40
N ALA A 22 -17.67 -11.25 -33.87
CA ALA A 22 -16.26 -11.25 -33.53
C ALA A 22 -16.13 -11.53 -32.03
N ALA A 23 -15.58 -12.70 -31.71
CA ALA A 23 -15.21 -13.05 -30.35
C ALA A 23 -14.25 -11.95 -29.85
N GLU A 24 -14.75 -11.09 -28.98
CA GLU A 24 -13.92 -10.16 -28.23
C GLU A 24 -12.90 -11.01 -27.46
N ASP A 25 -11.63 -10.90 -27.83
CA ASP A 25 -10.51 -11.54 -27.13
C ASP A 25 -10.63 -11.24 -25.62
N PRO A 26 -10.97 -12.22 -24.76
CA PRO A 26 -11.08 -11.99 -23.32
C PRO A 26 -9.70 -11.74 -22.68
N ASP A 27 -8.62 -11.91 -23.44
CA ASP A 27 -7.24 -11.78 -22.98
C ASP A 27 -6.68 -10.35 -23.01
N ARG A 28 -7.45 -9.35 -23.49
CA ARG A 28 -6.97 -7.96 -23.57
C ARG A 28 -7.19 -7.11 -22.30
N ALA A 29 -7.77 -7.67 -21.24
CA ALA A 29 -8.13 -6.92 -20.04
C ALA A 29 -7.21 -7.15 -18.81
N ALA A 30 -6.09 -7.85 -18.96
CA ALA A 30 -5.17 -8.14 -17.85
C ALA A 30 -3.81 -7.45 -17.96
N ASP A 31 -3.69 -6.37 -18.75
CA ASP A 31 -2.47 -5.55 -18.80
C ASP A 31 -2.77 -4.09 -18.42
N GLY A 32 -3.49 -3.93 -17.31
CA GLY A 32 -3.26 -2.79 -16.44
C GLY A 32 -2.44 -3.33 -15.28
N THR A 33 -1.21 -2.87 -15.12
CA THR A 33 -0.49 -3.01 -13.84
C THR A 33 -1.43 -2.51 -12.75
N ALA A 34 -2.17 -3.42 -12.10
CA ALA A 34 -2.76 -3.12 -10.82
C ALA A 34 -1.58 -2.70 -9.97
N ALA A 35 -1.50 -1.41 -9.66
CA ALA A 35 -0.45 -0.88 -8.81
C ALA A 35 -0.42 -1.79 -7.59
N GLU A 36 0.67 -2.55 -7.45
CA GLU A 36 0.84 -3.54 -6.40
C GLU A 36 0.59 -2.79 -5.09
N ALA A 37 -0.39 -3.26 -4.31
CA ALA A 37 -0.78 -2.59 -3.07
C ALA A 37 0.50 -2.36 -2.24
N PRO A 38 0.69 -1.15 -1.67
CA PRO A 38 1.94 -0.81 -1.03
C PRO A 38 2.25 -1.79 0.10
N ASP A 39 3.46 -2.35 0.07
CA ASP A 39 3.90 -3.36 1.03
C ASP A 39 4.19 -2.72 2.41
N PRO A 40 3.57 -3.20 3.50
CA PRO A 40 3.73 -2.63 4.83
C PRO A 40 5.17 -2.73 5.37
N GLU A 41 5.94 -3.75 4.99
CA GLU A 41 7.34 -3.88 5.42
C GLU A 41 8.25 -2.86 4.70
N THR A 42 7.99 -2.62 3.41
CA THR A 42 8.63 -1.54 2.65
C THR A 42 8.31 -0.17 3.26
N ALA A 43 7.04 0.08 3.62
CA ALA A 43 6.66 1.31 4.30
C ALA A 43 7.33 1.46 5.66
N LEU A 44 7.44 0.37 6.43
CA LEU A 44 8.12 0.35 7.72
C LEU A 44 9.60 0.71 7.58
N THR A 45 10.26 0.17 6.55
CA THR A 45 11.67 0.46 6.24
C THR A 45 11.83 1.93 5.87
N SER A 46 11.02 2.44 4.94
CA SER A 46 11.07 3.83 4.48
C SER A 46 10.92 4.84 5.62
N ILE A 47 9.95 4.62 6.51
CA ILE A 47 9.69 5.50 7.65
C ILE A 47 10.86 5.50 8.65
N ARG A 48 11.47 4.33 8.89
CA ARG A 48 12.64 4.20 9.78
C ARG A 48 13.87 4.89 9.21
N GLU A 49 14.14 4.70 7.92
CA GLU A 49 15.25 5.36 7.22
C GLU A 49 15.10 6.87 7.26
N ARG A 50 13.90 7.38 6.97
CA ARG A 50 13.61 8.82 7.11
C ARG A 50 13.79 9.30 8.54
N GLY A 51 13.29 8.55 9.53
CA GLY A 51 13.45 8.86 10.94
C GLY A 51 14.92 8.98 11.34
N ALA A 52 15.78 8.07 10.87
CA ALA A 52 17.22 8.11 11.08
C ALA A 52 17.89 9.31 10.38
N ALA A 53 17.52 9.60 9.12
CA ALA A 53 18.06 10.74 8.39
C ALA A 53 17.72 12.08 9.07
N VAL A 54 16.48 12.23 9.56
CA VAL A 54 16.07 13.42 10.32
C VAL A 54 16.82 13.48 11.65
N ARG A 55 16.91 12.37 12.39
CA ARG A 55 17.67 12.28 13.63
C ARG A 55 19.09 12.80 13.46
N ASP A 56 19.82 12.30 12.46
CA ASP A 56 21.22 12.63 12.27
C ASP A 56 21.42 14.11 11.94
N ARG A 57 20.57 14.67 11.06
CA ARG A 57 20.57 16.12 10.76
C ARG A 57 20.30 16.98 11.99
N GLU A 58 19.32 16.58 12.81
CA GLU A 58 18.95 17.34 14.00
C GLU A 58 20.00 17.20 15.12
N VAL A 59 20.64 16.03 15.27
CA VAL A 59 21.78 15.83 16.19
C VAL A 59 22.94 16.72 15.77
N GLU A 60 23.34 16.70 14.50
CA GLU A 60 24.40 17.57 13.98
C GLU A 60 24.08 19.05 14.27
N THR A 61 22.85 19.47 13.95
CA THR A 61 22.38 20.84 14.19
C THR A 61 22.40 21.21 15.67
N ALA A 62 21.95 20.31 16.54
CA ALA A 62 21.91 20.52 17.98
C ALA A 62 23.32 20.63 18.57
N LEU A 63 24.21 19.71 18.20
CA LEU A 63 25.61 19.72 18.64
C LEU A 63 26.33 20.99 18.18
N ALA A 64 26.15 21.41 16.93
CA ALA A 64 26.73 22.66 16.42
C ALA A 64 26.24 23.89 17.21
N LYS A 65 24.93 23.97 17.51
CA LYS A 65 24.34 25.06 18.30
C LYS A 65 24.81 25.08 19.76
N LEU A 66 25.02 23.90 20.34
CA LEU A 66 25.46 23.75 21.72
C LEU A 66 26.95 24.06 21.87
N ASP A 67 27.79 23.57 20.94
CA ASP A 67 29.24 23.84 20.93
C ASP A 67 29.54 25.34 20.76
N ALA A 68 28.72 26.05 19.97
CA ALA A 68 28.79 27.51 19.83
C ALA A 68 28.51 28.29 21.14
N ARG A 69 27.89 27.66 22.14
CA ARG A 69 27.60 28.27 23.46
C ARG A 69 28.64 27.90 24.52
N GLY A 70 29.53 26.95 24.22
CA GLY A 70 30.56 26.47 25.13
C GLY A 70 31.02 25.06 24.74
N SER A 71 32.20 24.69 25.21
CA SER A 71 32.78 23.37 24.92
C SER A 71 31.89 22.25 25.46
N LEU A 72 31.47 21.34 24.59
CA LEU A 72 30.77 20.13 25.01
C LEU A 72 31.75 19.05 25.46
N SER A 73 31.40 18.33 26.52
CA SER A 73 32.09 17.10 26.90
C SER A 73 31.66 15.93 26.00
N ALA A 74 32.35 14.78 26.09
CA ALA A 74 31.90 13.56 25.41
C ALA A 74 30.53 13.08 25.94
N ALA A 75 30.31 13.20 27.25
CA ALA A 75 29.07 12.79 27.90
C ALA A 75 27.87 13.65 27.46
N ASP A 76 28.07 14.96 27.22
CA ASP A 76 27.00 15.83 26.72
C ASP A 76 26.60 15.46 25.29
N ARG A 77 27.58 15.13 24.45
CA ARG A 77 27.32 14.68 23.07
C ARG A 77 26.54 13.37 23.06
N GLU A 78 26.98 12.40 23.86
CA GLU A 78 26.29 11.12 24.03
C GLU A 78 24.86 11.33 24.56
N ALA A 79 24.65 12.24 25.52
CA ALA A 79 23.32 12.53 26.05
C ALA A 79 22.37 13.09 24.97
N VAL A 80 22.88 13.92 24.05
CA VAL A 80 22.09 14.45 22.92
C VAL A 80 21.73 13.33 21.94
N GLU A 81 22.68 12.46 21.60
CA GLU A 81 22.44 11.30 20.72
C GLU A 81 21.39 10.35 21.31
N VAL A 82 21.54 9.97 22.58
CA VAL A 82 20.59 9.11 23.30
C VAL A 82 19.20 9.76 23.39
N LEU A 83 19.14 11.07 23.59
CA LEU A 83 17.87 11.79 23.58
C LEU A 83 17.22 11.72 22.20
N ALA A 84 17.98 11.97 21.13
CA ALA A 84 17.47 11.91 19.76
C ALA A 84 16.93 10.50 19.42
N ASP A 85 17.66 9.45 19.80
CA ASP A 85 17.19 8.06 19.63
C ASP A 85 15.84 7.81 20.31
N ARG A 86 15.68 8.30 21.55
CA ARG A 86 14.42 8.15 22.30
C ARG A 86 13.28 8.92 21.67
N VAL A 87 13.55 10.12 21.17
CA VAL A 87 12.54 10.94 20.48
C VAL A 87 12.05 10.23 19.24
N VAL A 88 12.96 9.75 18.38
CA VAL A 88 12.62 9.02 17.15
C VAL A 88 11.83 7.75 17.47
N ALA A 89 12.34 6.92 18.39
CA ALA A 89 11.66 5.68 18.79
C ALA A 89 10.24 5.94 19.28
N ARG A 90 10.03 7.02 20.05
CA ARG A 90 8.70 7.39 20.54
C ARG A 90 7.79 7.87 19.41
N LEU A 91 8.29 8.70 18.50
CA LEU A 91 7.51 9.23 17.38
C LEU A 91 7.08 8.10 16.42
N LEU A 92 7.98 7.16 16.14
CA LEU A 92 7.71 6.05 15.22
C LEU A 92 6.83 4.95 15.83
N SER A 93 6.75 4.85 17.16
CA SER A 93 6.03 3.75 17.83
C SER A 93 4.56 3.55 17.37
N ALA A 94 3.83 4.65 17.13
CA ALA A 94 2.45 4.60 16.68
C ALA A 94 2.31 4.18 15.19
N PRO A 95 2.95 4.84 14.21
CA PRO A 95 2.85 4.43 12.81
C PRO A 95 3.40 3.02 12.56
N GLU A 96 4.50 2.61 13.22
CA GLU A 96 5.00 1.25 13.08
C GLU A 96 4.01 0.20 13.61
N ARG A 97 3.24 0.52 14.65
CA ARG A 97 2.18 -0.38 15.15
C ARG A 97 1.03 -0.46 14.15
N SER A 98 0.63 0.67 13.58
CA SER A 98 -0.44 0.74 12.57
C SER A 98 -0.10 -0.11 11.34
N LEU A 99 1.13 0.02 10.83
CA LEU A 99 1.60 -0.75 9.67
C LEU A 99 1.66 -2.26 9.95
N ARG A 100 2.14 -2.68 11.12
CA ARG A 100 2.11 -4.11 11.49
C ARG A 100 0.70 -4.66 11.58
N THR A 101 -0.23 -3.90 12.15
CA THR A 101 -1.65 -4.32 12.18
C THR A 101 -2.26 -4.43 10.79
N ALA A 102 -1.90 -3.54 9.85
CA ALA A 102 -2.32 -3.65 8.45
C ALA A 102 -1.67 -4.84 7.72
N ALA A 103 -0.42 -5.18 8.06
CA ALA A 103 0.28 -6.36 7.54
C ALA A 103 -0.34 -7.68 8.04
N ASP A 104 -0.67 -7.74 9.32
CA ASP A 104 -1.17 -8.95 10.00
C ASP A 104 -2.61 -9.31 9.59
N GLY A 105 -3.35 -8.41 8.92
CA GLY A 105 -4.68 -8.68 8.38
C GLY A 105 -5.68 -9.05 9.47
N GLY A 106 -6.12 -8.07 10.28
CA GLY A 106 -7.27 -8.28 11.14
C GLY A 106 -8.50 -8.61 10.29
N ASP A 107 -8.98 -9.86 10.38
CA ASP A 107 -10.12 -10.42 9.63
C ASP A 107 -9.91 -10.70 8.13
N GLY A 108 -8.67 -10.93 7.69
CA GLY A 108 -8.39 -11.61 6.41
C GLY A 108 -8.33 -10.75 5.15
N GLU A 109 -8.39 -9.42 5.27
CA GLU A 109 -8.12 -8.47 4.19
C GLU A 109 -6.94 -7.57 4.61
N HIS A 110 -5.92 -7.43 3.78
CA HIS A 110 -4.88 -6.41 3.98
C HIS A 110 -5.54 -5.03 3.87
N ASP A 111 -5.17 -4.06 4.72
CA ASP A 111 -5.67 -2.68 4.64
C ASP A 111 -4.67 -1.79 3.86
N PRO A 112 -4.78 -1.71 2.52
CA PRO A 112 -3.87 -0.92 1.71
C PRO A 112 -4.01 0.59 1.96
N GLU A 113 -5.19 1.06 2.40
CA GLU A 113 -5.45 2.48 2.66
C GLU A 113 -4.63 2.97 3.86
N THR A 114 -4.49 2.14 4.90
CA THR A 114 -3.60 2.43 6.03
C THR A 114 -2.14 2.54 5.60
N VAL A 115 -1.67 1.65 4.72
CA VAL A 115 -0.27 1.68 4.25
C VAL A 115 -0.03 2.90 3.36
N GLU A 116 -0.93 3.21 2.44
CA GLU A 116 -0.85 4.40 1.57
C GLU A 116 -0.83 5.68 2.40
N THR A 117 -1.73 5.81 3.39
CA THR A 117 -1.77 6.97 4.29
C THR A 117 -0.47 7.11 5.07
N ALA A 118 0.09 6.01 5.58
CA ALA A 118 1.36 6.06 6.29
C ALA A 118 2.52 6.50 5.39
N LEU A 119 2.58 6.01 4.15
CA LEU A 119 3.57 6.45 3.17
C LEU A 119 3.41 7.93 2.80
N ALA A 120 2.19 8.42 2.58
CA ALA A 120 1.93 9.82 2.26
C ALA A 120 2.36 10.77 3.40
N LEU A 121 2.15 10.36 4.65
CA LEU A 121 2.49 11.17 5.82
C LEU A 121 3.97 11.09 6.20
N PHE A 122 4.62 9.95 5.98
CA PHE A 122 5.91 9.64 6.59
C PHE A 122 6.96 9.07 5.63
N GLY A 123 6.61 8.66 4.41
CA GLY A 123 7.51 7.99 3.45
C GLY A 123 8.42 8.90 2.60
N GLU A 124 8.08 10.19 2.45
CA GLU A 124 8.81 11.17 1.59
C GLU A 124 10.25 11.52 2.00
#